data_AF-A0A355UHQ4-F1
#
_entry.id   AF-A0A355UHQ4-F1
#
_cell.length_a   1.000
_cell.length_b   1.000
_cell.length_c   1.000
_cell.angle_alpha   90.00
_cell.angle_beta   90.00
_cell.angle_gamma   90.00
#
_symmetry.space_group_name_H-M   'P 1'
#
loop_
_entity.id
_entity.type
_entity.pdbx_description
1 polymer ?
#
loop_
_entity_poly.entity_id
_entity_poly.type
_entity_poly.pdbx_seq_one_letter_code
_entity_poly.pdbx_strand_id
1 'polypeptide(L)' 'MKIRLTKEFNFEMSHVLHAYDGLCRNIHGHSYRLFVTVLGEPLNQKDNP' A
#
# COMPACT_ATOMS: atom_id res chain seq x y z
N MET A 1 -15.09 -12.97 16.80
CA MET A 1 -14.55 -13.58 15.55
C MET A 1 -13.64 -12.55 14.91
N LYS A 2 -12.34 -12.83 14.83
CA LYS A 2 -11.40 -11.91 14.19
C LYS A 2 -11.43 -12.08 12.67
N ILE A 3 -11.52 -10.96 11.95
CA ILE A 3 -11.48 -10.90 10.49
C ILE A 3 -10.26 -10.10 10.02
N ARG A 4 -9.77 -10.43 8.82
CA ARG A 4 -8.75 -9.63 8.12
C ARG A 4 -9.42 -8.87 6.99
N LEU A 5 -9.16 -7.57 6.91
CA LEU A 5 -9.60 -6.72 5.81
C LEU A 5 -8.37 -6.15 5.13
N THR A 6 -8.28 -6.33 3.81
CA THR A 6 -7.21 -5.73 3.00
C THR A 6 -7.80 -4.72 2.05
N LYS A 7 -7.21 -3.52 2.00
CA LYS A 7 -7.50 -2.47 1.02
C LYS A 7 -6.29 -2.25 0.13
N GLU A 8 -6.51 -2.31 -1.18
CA GLU A 8 -5.51 -1.95 -2.19
C GLU A 8 -5.64 -0.47 -2.56
N PHE A 9 -4.50 0.21 -2.65
CA PHE A 9 -4.35 1.57 -3.14
C PHE A 9 -3.36 1.57 -4.30
N ASN A 10 -3.76 2.15 -5.43
CA ASN A 10 -2.89 2.32 -6.59
C ASN A 10 -2.43 3.78 -6.65
N PHE A 11 -1.15 4.00 -6.93
CA PHE A 11 -0.60 5.34 -7.11
C PHE A 11 0.61 5.35 -8.05
N GLU A 12 0.79 6.47 -8.75
CA GLU A 12 1.92 6.69 -9.65
C GLU A 12 3.00 7.51 -8.96
N MET A 13 4.26 7.09 -9.04
CA MET A 13 5.37 7.83 -8.44
C MET A 13 6.69 7.61 -9.19
N SER A 14 7.50 8.68 -9.25
CA SER A 14 8.89 8.64 -9.72
C SER A 14 9.88 8.61 -8.55
N HIS A 15 11.01 7.94 -8.73
CA HIS A 15 12.08 7.85 -7.73
C HIS A 15 13.46 7.61 -8.38
N VAL A 16 14.49 7.57 -7.53
CA VAL A 16 15.87 7.25 -7.91
C VAL A 16 16.53 6.44 -6.80
N LEU A 17 17.31 5.42 -7.18
CA LEU A 17 18.16 4.68 -6.23
C LEU A 17 19.58 5.23 -6.28
N HIS A 18 19.95 6.03 -5.27
CA HIS A 18 21.31 6.55 -5.15
C HIS A 18 22.33 5.41 -4.95
N ALA A 19 23.51 5.55 -5.54
CA ALA A 19 24.60 4.56 -5.47
C ALA A 19 24.22 3.14 -5.97
N TYR A 20 23.19 3.02 -6.82
CA TYR A 20 22.83 1.76 -7.47
C TYR A 20 23.60 1.57 -8.79
N ASP A 21 24.31 0.45 -8.94
CA ASP A 21 25.02 0.15 -10.20
C ASP A 21 24.11 -0.53 -11.23
N GLY A 22 23.17 0.25 -11.77
CA GLY A 22 22.24 -0.22 -12.79
C GLY A 22 21.26 0.86 -13.25
N LEU A 23 20.29 0.51 -14.12
CA LEU A 23 19.38 1.46 -14.75
C LEU A 23 18.54 2.28 -13.76
N CYS A 24 18.24 1.74 -12.57
CA CYS A 24 17.45 2.41 -11.52
C CYS A 24 18.18 3.59 -10.85
N ARG A 25 19.45 3.84 -11.18
CA ARG A 25 20.19 5.05 -10.78
C ARG A 25 19.70 6.33 -11.44
N ASN A 26 18.94 6.20 -12.53
CA ASN A 26 18.31 7.32 -13.21
C ASN A 26 16.91 7.55 -12.65
N ILE A 27 16.38 8.77 -12.78
CA ILE A 27 14.99 9.08 -12.46
C ILE A 27 14.08 8.22 -13.34
N HIS A 28 13.19 7.45 -12.72
CA HIS A 28 12.20 6.62 -13.38
C HIS A 28 10.98 6.48 -12.46
N GLY A 29 9.89 5.91 -12.95
CA GLY A 29 8.68 5.74 -12.16
C GLY A 29 8.03 4.39 -12.32
N HIS A 30 7.05 4.13 -11.46
CA HIS A 30 6.26 2.90 -11.43
C HIS A 30 4.80 3.22 -11.08
N SER A 31 3.92 2.32 -11.52
CA SER A 31 2.54 2.21 -11.01
C SER A 31 2.56 1.31 -9.78
N TYR A 32 2.57 1.92 -8.59
CA TYR A 32 2.68 1.23 -7.31
C TYR A 32 1.32 0.68 -6.86
N ARG A 33 1.38 -0.48 -6.19
CA ARG A 33 0.24 -1.14 -5.54
C ARG A 33 0.53 -1.31 -4.06
N LEU A 34 -0.17 -0.57 -3.20
CA LEU A 34 -0.05 -0.65 -1.74
C LEU A 34 -1.22 -1.44 -1.17
N PHE A 35 -0.91 -2.53 -0.46
CA PHE A 35 -1.89 -3.35 0.25
C PHE A 35 -1.83 -3.04 1.74
N VAL A 36 -2.90 -2.47 2.29
CA VAL A 36 -3.04 -2.24 3.73
C VAL A 36 -3.96 -3.31 4.30
N THR A 37 -3.45 -4.12 5.22
CA THR A 37 -4.23 -5.19 5.88
C THR A 37 -4.40 -4.87 7.35
N VAL A 38 -5.64 -4.90 7.83
CA VAL A 38 -6.01 -4.78 9.24
C VAL A 38 -6.63 -6.07 9.75
N LEU A 39 -6.41 -6.39 11.03
CA LEU A 39 -7.00 -7.52 11.73
C LEU A 39 -7.79 -7.00 12.93
N GLY A 40 -9.06 -7.39 13.05
CA GLY A 40 -9.91 -6.92 14.14
C GLY A 40 -11.20 -7.70 14.27
N GLU A 41 -12.00 -7.34 15.25
CA GLU A 41 -13.38 -7.81 15.38
C GLU A 41 -14.32 -6.65 15.01
N PRO A 42 -15.38 -6.88 14.22
CA PRO A 42 -16.36 -5.83 13.93
C PRO A 42 -16.99 -5.30 15.21
N LEU A 43 -17.16 -3.97 15.29
CA LEU A 43 -17.92 -3.36 16.36
C LEU A 43 -19.42 -3.54 16.08
N ASN A 44 -20.11 -4.31 16.92
CA ASN A 44 -21.55 -4.54 16.79
C ASN A 44 -22.36 -3.37 17.37
N GLN A 45 -22.31 -2.21 16.72
CA GLN A 45 -23.09 -1.02 17.09
C GLN A 45 -23.91 -0.54 15.89
N LYS A 46 -25.22 -0.38 16.10
CA LYS A 46 -26.23 -0.19 15.04
C LYS A 46 -26.01 1.05 14.15
N ASP A 47 -25.28 2.05 14.66
CA ASP A 47 -25.01 3.33 14.00
C ASP A 47 -23.50 3.60 13.79
N ASN A 48 -22.66 2.57 13.94
CA ASN A 48 -21.24 2.65 13.58
C ASN A 48 -21.09 2.11 12.15
N PRO A 49 -20.57 2.90 11.18
CA PRO A 49 -20.45 2.46 9.79
C PRO A 49 -19.50 1.27 9.61
#